data_AF-A0A290QIW7-F1
#
_entry.id   AF-A0A290QIW7-F1
#
_cell.length_a   1.000
_cell.length_b   1.000
_cell.length_c   1.000
_cell.angle_alpha   90.00
_cell.angle_beta   90.00
_cell.angle_gamma   90.00
#
_symmetry.space_group_name_H-M   'P 1'
#
loop_
_entity.id
_entity.type
_entity.pdbx_description
1 polymer ?
#
loop_
_entity_poly.entity_id
_entity_poly.type
_entity_poly.pdbx_seq_one_letter_code
_entity_poly.pdbx_strand_id
1 'polypeptide(L)'
;MTSHEIRQTRTALKITQSELARRTNLSASDISRIECGHRDADENELAAIRAALGSGTESVGKGLMKSKVVEPVRTPEVPVVIVPAEIKPALTGTDLADPTSFGVLPDLSLLESARAGAADFRARCAAEIVKAQTILHTPRVPAAVWRAWRQFEKEASEMLRAGAVVVENQAPVVQTPPPVLQAESVVMAEAKAESKSFGSLFVEAARKLLPAETVERLNKEAEAALAADSSMGFMKHFRRVAESTLSGELLQQIADEAGRLLNSTDRLRSRRGRKQAA
;
A
#
# COMPACT_ATOMS: atom_id res chain seq x y z
N MET A 1 16.54 -13.73 13.30
CA MET A 1 17.18 -12.59 12.65
C MET A 1 16.08 -11.76 12.04
N THR A 2 15.93 -10.51 12.46
CA THR A 2 14.83 -9.64 12.02
C THR A 2 15.14 -8.96 10.67
N SER A 3 14.12 -8.47 9.95
CA SER A 3 14.28 -7.69 8.71
C SER A 3 15.27 -6.53 8.85
N HIS A 4 15.25 -5.88 10.02
CA HIS A 4 16.15 -4.78 10.33
C HIS A 4 17.60 -5.25 10.50
N GLU A 5 17.82 -6.37 11.20
CA GLU A 5 19.16 -6.97 11.35
C GLU A 5 19.75 -7.39 10.00
N ILE A 6 18.93 -7.99 9.11
CA ILE A 6 19.36 -8.34 7.75
C ILE A 6 19.92 -7.11 7.02
N ARG A 7 19.15 -6.02 6.99
CA ARG A 7 19.54 -4.78 6.32
C ARG A 7 20.78 -4.14 6.95
N GLN A 8 20.85 -4.11 8.29
CA GLN A 8 22.01 -3.55 9.01
C GLN A 8 23.29 -4.33 8.71
N THR A 9 23.25 -5.66 8.83
CA THR A 9 24.40 -6.52 8.55
C THR A 9 24.82 -6.44 7.09
N ARG A 10 23.86 -6.45 6.15
CA ARG A 10 24.14 -6.26 4.72
C ARG A 10 24.87 -4.94 4.44
N THR A 11 24.39 -3.85 5.04
CA THR A 11 24.96 -2.52 4.87
C THR A 11 26.35 -2.42 5.50
N ALA A 12 26.55 -3.03 6.67
CA ALA A 12 27.86 -3.11 7.32
C ALA A 12 28.89 -3.86 6.46
N LEU A 13 28.47 -4.92 5.77
CA LEU A 13 29.31 -5.70 4.84
C LEU A 13 29.46 -5.04 3.46
N LYS A 14 28.84 -3.88 3.22
CA LYS A 14 28.86 -3.14 1.93
C LYS A 14 28.42 -3.98 0.73
N ILE A 15 27.62 -5.02 0.93
CA ILE A 15 27.07 -5.82 -0.16
C ILE A 15 25.74 -5.22 -0.64
N THR A 16 25.45 -5.29 -1.94
CA THR A 16 24.18 -4.82 -2.50
C THR A 16 23.07 -5.85 -2.28
N GLN A 17 21.80 -5.43 -2.39
CA GLN A 17 20.67 -6.37 -2.34
C GLN A 17 20.76 -7.41 -3.47
N SER A 18 21.20 -7.00 -4.67
CA SER A 18 21.40 -7.91 -5.81
C SER A 18 22.49 -8.94 -5.55
N GLU A 19 23.55 -8.57 -4.83
CA GLU A 19 24.62 -9.49 -4.44
C GLU A 19 24.14 -10.49 -3.39
N LEU A 20 23.40 -10.04 -2.37
CA LEU A 20 22.79 -10.93 -1.38
C LEU A 20 21.81 -11.90 -2.05
N ALA A 21 20.98 -11.41 -2.97
CA ALA A 21 20.03 -12.21 -3.75
C ALA A 21 20.71 -13.35 -4.53
N ARG A 22 21.86 -13.09 -5.17
CA ARG A 22 22.66 -14.13 -5.86
C ARG A 22 23.17 -15.20 -4.90
N ARG A 23 23.60 -14.81 -3.70
CA ARG A 23 24.14 -15.74 -2.69
C ARG A 23 23.07 -16.64 -2.07
N THR A 24 21.82 -16.17 -2.03
CA THR A 24 20.70 -16.91 -1.41
C THR A 24 19.77 -17.56 -2.42
N ASN A 25 20.04 -17.44 -3.72
CA ASN A 25 19.13 -17.83 -4.80
C ASN A 25 17.72 -17.24 -4.66
N LEU A 26 17.63 -16.00 -4.17
CA LEU A 26 16.39 -15.23 -4.07
C LEU A 26 16.39 -14.12 -5.12
N SER A 27 15.21 -13.56 -5.41
CA SER A 27 15.15 -12.36 -6.25
C SER A 27 15.56 -11.12 -5.44
N ALA A 28 16.14 -10.12 -6.10
CA ALA A 28 16.44 -8.83 -5.44
C ALA A 28 15.18 -8.13 -4.91
N SER A 29 14.03 -8.35 -5.57
CA SER A 29 12.73 -7.85 -5.13
C SER A 29 12.31 -8.50 -3.81
N ASP A 30 12.54 -9.81 -3.65
CA ASP A 30 12.23 -10.53 -2.42
C ASP A 30 13.12 -10.08 -1.27
N ILE A 31 14.43 -9.95 -1.49
CA ILE A 31 15.35 -9.39 -0.49
C ILE A 31 14.89 -8.00 -0.04
N SER A 32 14.49 -7.13 -0.98
CA SER A 32 13.97 -5.79 -0.65
C SER A 32 12.69 -5.85 0.17
N ARG A 33 11.73 -6.72 -0.19
CA ARG A 33 10.49 -6.90 0.59
C ARG A 33 10.76 -7.45 1.99
N ILE A 34 11.70 -8.39 2.12
CA ILE A 34 12.11 -8.97 3.40
C ILE A 34 12.79 -7.89 4.27
N GLU A 35 13.73 -7.11 3.74
CA GLU A 35 14.41 -6.02 4.46
C GLU A 35 13.46 -4.91 4.90
N CYS A 36 12.42 -4.64 4.11
CA CYS A 36 11.40 -3.63 4.42
C CYS A 36 10.24 -4.17 5.27
N GLY A 37 10.24 -5.46 5.63
CA GLY A 37 9.16 -6.07 6.41
C GLY A 37 7.83 -6.16 5.66
N HIS A 38 7.85 -6.09 4.32
CA HIS A 38 6.67 -6.33 3.47
C HIS A 38 6.41 -7.82 3.22
N ARG A 39 7.39 -8.68 3.55
CA ARG A 39 7.31 -10.12 3.43
C ARG A 39 8.13 -10.76 4.55
N ASP A 40 7.57 -11.75 5.22
CA ASP A 40 8.33 -12.61 6.13
C ASP A 40 9.10 -13.65 5.31
N ALA A 41 10.36 -13.84 5.67
CA ALA A 41 11.18 -14.91 5.13
C ALA A 41 10.88 -16.19 5.90
N ASP A 42 10.74 -17.31 5.20
CA ASP A 42 10.60 -18.60 5.87
C ASP A 42 11.92 -19.03 6.55
N GLU A 43 11.89 -20.14 7.28
CA GLU A 43 13.05 -20.60 8.04
C GLU A 43 14.24 -20.98 7.14
N ASN A 44 13.98 -21.54 5.96
CA ASN A 44 15.01 -21.90 4.98
C ASN A 44 15.65 -20.66 4.36
N GLU A 45 14.83 -19.67 4.00
CA GLU A 45 15.28 -18.38 3.47
C GLU A 45 16.09 -17.61 4.51
N LEU A 46 15.64 -17.58 5.77
CA LEU A 46 16.38 -16.96 6.86
C LEU A 46 17.70 -17.68 7.14
N ALA A 47 17.74 -19.02 7.02
CA ALA A 47 18.99 -19.78 7.13
C ALA A 47 19.96 -19.44 5.99
N ALA A 48 19.47 -19.36 4.74
CA ALA A 48 20.26 -18.96 3.59
C ALA A 48 20.81 -17.53 3.71
N ILE A 49 19.97 -16.58 4.15
CA ILE A 49 20.38 -15.17 4.36
C ILE A 49 21.43 -15.07 5.48
N ARG A 50 21.26 -15.81 6.59
CA ARG A 50 22.28 -15.87 7.65
C ARG A 50 23.60 -16.42 7.12
N ALA A 51 23.57 -17.51 6.35
CA ALA A 51 24.76 -18.10 5.76
C ALA A 51 25.46 -17.15 4.77
N ALA A 52 24.71 -16.46 3.92
CA ALA A 52 25.23 -15.51 2.94
C ALA A 52 25.84 -14.24 3.57
N LEU A 53 25.33 -13.81 4.72
CA LEU A 53 25.87 -12.69 5.50
C LEU A 53 27.03 -13.13 6.42
N GLY A 54 27.02 -14.37 6.89
CA GLY A 54 28.09 -14.96 7.72
C GLY A 54 29.34 -15.39 6.94
N SER A 55 29.23 -15.63 5.62
CA SER A 55 30.36 -15.99 4.75
C SER A 55 31.19 -14.77 4.27
N GLY A 56 30.96 -13.59 4.85
CA GLY A 56 31.54 -12.31 4.42
C GLY A 56 33.04 -12.11 4.63
N THR A 57 33.81 -13.08 5.11
CA THR A 57 35.27 -12.94 5.30
C THR A 57 36.14 -13.55 4.21
N GLU A 58 35.58 -14.08 3.11
CA GLU A 58 36.42 -14.68 2.07
C GLU A 58 35.86 -14.42 0.67
N SER A 59 36.40 -13.41 -0.02
CA SER A 59 36.80 -13.48 -1.44
C SER A 59 37.01 -12.09 -2.05
N VAL A 60 38.14 -11.46 -1.71
CA VAL A 60 38.86 -10.60 -2.65
C VAL A 60 40.35 -10.98 -2.55
N GLY A 61 40.81 -11.77 -3.52
CA GLY A 61 42.22 -11.84 -3.91
C GLY A 61 43.14 -12.78 -3.10
N LYS A 62 43.61 -13.82 -3.80
CA LYS A 62 44.94 -14.48 -3.69
C LYS A 62 45.41 -14.98 -2.31
N GLY A 63 45.65 -16.28 -2.24
CA GLY A 63 46.79 -16.83 -1.48
C GLY A 63 46.44 -17.92 -0.47
N LEU A 64 46.80 -19.15 -0.83
CA LEU A 64 47.38 -20.19 0.02
C LEU A 64 47.54 -19.83 1.51
N MET A 65 46.90 -20.59 2.42
CA MET A 65 47.45 -21.28 3.60
C MET A 65 46.33 -21.66 4.59
N LYS A 66 46.63 -22.59 5.49
CA LYS A 66 45.73 -23.47 6.24
C LYS A 66 45.27 -22.88 7.59
N SER A 67 44.24 -23.54 8.16
CA SER A 67 43.92 -23.67 9.60
C SER A 67 43.23 -22.44 10.23
N LYS A 68 42.33 -22.52 11.23
CA LYS A 68 41.96 -23.57 12.17
C LYS A 68 40.57 -23.23 12.74
N VAL A 69 39.76 -24.27 12.99
CA VAL A 69 38.49 -24.23 13.72
C VAL A 69 38.71 -23.67 15.14
N VAL A 70 37.89 -22.70 15.54
CA VAL A 70 37.69 -22.31 16.95
C VAL A 70 36.18 -22.18 17.19
N GLU A 71 35.63 -23.16 17.92
CA GLU A 71 34.33 -23.10 18.58
C GLU A 71 34.27 -21.94 19.60
N PRO A 72 33.12 -21.28 19.76
CA PRO A 72 32.79 -20.63 21.02
C PRO A 72 31.71 -21.44 21.76
N VAL A 73 32.19 -22.18 22.76
CA VAL A 73 31.64 -22.37 24.12
C VAL A 73 30.16 -22.00 24.32
N ARG A 74 29.34 -23.04 24.55
CA ARG A 74 28.03 -22.97 25.21
C ARG A 74 28.21 -22.90 26.73
N THR A 75 27.55 -21.97 27.40
CA THR A 75 26.87 -22.09 28.73
C THR A 75 26.46 -20.70 29.25
N PRO A 76 25.50 -20.55 30.17
CA PRO A 76 24.19 -21.21 30.29
C PRO A 76 23.04 -20.18 30.39
N GLU A 77 21.81 -20.68 30.31
CA GLU A 77 20.55 -19.94 30.45
C GLU A 77 20.44 -19.21 31.79
N VAL A 78 20.13 -17.92 31.74
CA VAL A 78 19.59 -17.17 32.88
C VAL A 78 18.12 -16.90 32.56
N PRO A 79 17.16 -17.33 33.38
CA PRO A 79 15.75 -17.01 33.17
C PRO A 79 15.54 -15.51 33.39
N VAL A 80 15.34 -14.77 32.30
CA VAL A 80 14.93 -13.36 32.35
C VAL A 80 13.48 -13.32 32.81
N VAL A 81 13.29 -12.95 34.07
CA VAL A 81 11.99 -12.55 34.64
C VAL A 81 11.53 -11.31 33.88
N ILE A 82 10.48 -11.46 33.07
CA ILE A 82 9.80 -10.35 32.38
C ILE A 82 8.99 -9.61 33.45
N VAL A 83 9.53 -8.48 33.92
CA VAL A 83 8.76 -7.51 34.72
C VAL A 83 7.88 -6.72 33.73
N PRO A 84 6.55 -6.64 33.91
CA PRO A 84 5.70 -5.81 33.07
C PRO A 84 6.06 -4.33 33.32
N ALA A 85 6.62 -3.67 32.31
CA ALA A 85 6.82 -2.23 32.35
C ALA A 85 5.44 -1.55 32.33
N GLU A 86 5.18 -0.80 33.39
CA GLU A 86 3.99 -0.01 33.68
C GLU A 86 3.62 0.92 32.51
N ILE A 87 2.43 0.72 31.95
CA ILE A 87 1.88 1.47 30.81
C ILE A 87 1.32 2.79 31.34
N LYS A 88 1.96 3.92 31.01
CA LYS A 88 1.37 5.25 31.20
C LYS A 88 0.10 5.42 30.34
N PRO A 89 -0.94 6.11 30.83
CA PRO A 89 -2.21 6.21 30.15
C PRO A 89 -2.15 7.13 28.92
N ALA A 90 -3.08 6.86 28.01
CA ALA A 90 -3.18 7.35 26.64
C ALA A 90 -3.14 8.87 26.49
N LEU A 91 -2.30 9.33 25.55
CA LEU A 91 -2.40 10.67 24.97
C LEU A 91 -3.33 10.62 23.76
N THR A 92 -4.51 11.21 23.93
CA THR A 92 -5.50 11.46 22.89
C THR A 92 -5.01 12.59 21.98
N GLY A 93 -4.37 12.23 20.86
CA GLY A 93 -4.08 13.14 19.76
C GLY A 93 -4.60 12.54 18.46
N THR A 94 -5.63 13.14 17.86
CA THR A 94 -6.24 12.74 16.58
C THR A 94 -5.52 13.34 15.36
N ASP A 95 -4.39 14.01 15.57
CA ASP A 95 -3.66 14.68 14.50
C ASP A 95 -2.55 13.78 13.93
N LEU A 96 -2.77 13.28 12.71
CA LEU A 96 -1.85 12.44 11.94
C LEU A 96 -0.62 13.21 11.43
N ALA A 97 -0.57 14.54 11.59
CA ALA A 97 0.59 15.36 11.26
C ALA A 97 1.60 15.49 12.42
N ASP A 98 1.19 15.16 13.65
CA ASP A 98 2.04 15.32 14.84
C ASP A 98 2.76 13.99 15.20
N PRO A 99 4.10 13.95 15.24
CA PRO A 99 4.85 12.76 15.62
C PRO A 99 4.55 12.20 17.01
N THR A 100 3.94 12.99 17.89
CA THR A 100 3.46 12.54 19.21
C THR A 100 2.16 11.71 19.15
N SER A 101 1.39 11.80 18.05
CA SER A 101 0.16 11.02 17.86
C SER A 101 0.39 9.58 17.41
N PHE A 102 1.62 9.19 17.07
CA PHE A 102 1.95 7.83 16.62
C PHE A 102 1.95 6.77 17.74
N GLY A 103 1.48 7.10 18.95
CA GLY A 103 1.33 6.13 20.04
C GLY A 103 0.05 5.30 19.99
N VAL A 104 -0.89 5.61 19.08
CA VAL A 104 -2.19 4.93 19.02
C VAL A 104 -2.03 3.54 18.42
N LEU A 105 -2.26 2.52 19.24
CA LEU A 105 -2.33 1.11 18.81
C LEU A 105 -3.70 0.81 18.18
N PRO A 106 -3.78 -0.15 17.24
CA PRO A 106 -5.06 -0.57 16.70
C PRO A 106 -5.95 -1.17 17.80
N ASP A 107 -7.25 -0.92 17.71
CA ASP A 107 -8.23 -1.52 18.62
C ASP A 107 -8.46 -2.98 18.23
N LEU A 108 -7.74 -3.88 18.91
CA LEU A 108 -7.82 -5.33 18.67
C LEU A 108 -9.18 -5.92 19.10
N SER A 109 -9.93 -5.25 19.98
CA SER A 109 -11.25 -5.71 20.42
C SER A 109 -12.27 -5.70 19.27
N LEU A 110 -12.04 -4.91 18.21
CA LEU A 110 -12.85 -4.98 16.99
C LEU A 110 -12.76 -6.34 16.30
N LEU A 111 -11.59 -6.99 16.31
CA LEU A 111 -11.40 -8.33 15.73
C LEU A 111 -12.10 -9.43 16.55
N GLU A 112 -12.24 -9.23 17.85
CA GLU A 112 -13.02 -10.12 18.72
C GLU A 112 -14.51 -9.96 18.48
N SER A 113 -14.99 -8.72 18.32
CA SER A 113 -16.41 -8.43 18.00
C SER A 113 -16.85 -9.00 16.64
N ALA A 114 -15.92 -9.18 15.71
CA ALA A 114 -16.12 -9.86 14.44
C ALA A 114 -16.53 -11.33 14.62
N ARG A 115 -15.90 -12.03 15.57
CA ARG A 115 -16.21 -13.43 15.89
C ARG A 115 -17.58 -13.57 16.54
N ALA A 116 -18.08 -12.50 17.15
CA ALA A 116 -19.42 -12.43 17.75
C ALA A 116 -20.52 -12.04 16.73
N GLY A 117 -20.19 -11.78 15.45
CA GLY A 117 -21.18 -11.56 14.40
C GLY A 117 -21.89 -10.20 14.44
N ALA A 118 -21.24 -9.15 14.97
CA ALA A 118 -21.85 -7.82 15.06
C ALA A 118 -22.20 -7.23 13.67
N ALA A 119 -23.43 -6.71 13.52
CA ALA A 119 -23.93 -6.15 12.27
C ALA A 119 -23.09 -4.96 11.75
N ASP A 120 -22.52 -4.17 12.67
CA ASP A 120 -21.70 -3.00 12.34
C ASP A 120 -20.21 -3.32 12.16
N PHE A 121 -19.81 -4.60 12.33
CA PHE A 121 -18.40 -5.00 12.28
C PHE A 121 -17.74 -4.60 10.97
N ARG A 122 -18.39 -4.87 9.83
CA ARG A 122 -17.80 -4.59 8.50
C ARG A 122 -17.50 -3.10 8.30
N ALA A 123 -18.43 -2.23 8.70
CA ALA A 123 -18.27 -0.78 8.55
C ALA A 123 -17.15 -0.24 9.45
N ARG A 124 -17.10 -0.69 10.72
CA ARG A 124 -16.04 -0.29 11.66
C ARG A 124 -14.67 -0.82 11.25
N CYS A 125 -14.62 -2.07 10.79
CA CYS A 125 -13.41 -2.71 10.30
C CYS A 125 -12.86 -2.00 9.05
N ALA A 126 -13.72 -1.63 8.11
CA ALA A 126 -13.32 -0.84 6.93
C ALA A 126 -12.76 0.54 7.31
N ALA A 127 -13.38 1.24 8.28
CA ALA A 127 -12.89 2.53 8.75
C ALA A 127 -11.51 2.43 9.41
N GLU A 128 -11.28 1.41 10.24
CA GLU A 128 -9.97 1.20 10.88
C GLU A 128 -8.90 0.70 9.89
N ILE A 129 -9.26 -0.01 8.81
CA ILE A 129 -8.32 -0.31 7.71
C ILE A 129 -7.85 0.97 7.01
N VAL A 130 -8.75 1.92 6.73
CA VAL A 130 -8.36 3.22 6.12
C VAL A 130 -7.39 3.98 7.03
N LYS A 131 -7.62 3.93 8.35
CA LYS A 131 -6.72 4.52 9.36
C LYS A 131 -5.37 3.80 9.41
N ALA A 132 -5.37 2.46 9.35
CA ALA A 132 -4.16 1.65 9.24
C ALA A 132 -3.34 2.08 8.02
N GLN A 133 -3.95 2.16 6.84
CA GLN A 133 -3.28 2.60 5.61
C GLN A 133 -2.68 3.99 5.77
N THR A 134 -3.40 4.93 6.39
CA THR A 134 -2.91 6.29 6.62
C THR A 134 -1.66 6.28 7.51
N ILE A 135 -1.68 5.53 8.62
CA ILE A 135 -0.53 5.40 9.53
C ILE A 135 0.65 4.73 8.81
N LEU A 136 0.41 3.64 8.08
CA LEU A 136 1.45 2.89 7.38
C LEU A 136 2.15 3.68 6.26
N HIS A 137 1.47 4.67 5.68
CA HIS A 137 2.03 5.60 4.68
C HIS A 137 2.67 6.85 5.30
N THR A 138 2.54 7.06 6.61
CA THR A 138 3.11 8.21 7.29
C THR A 138 4.59 7.95 7.62
N PRO A 139 5.52 8.85 7.25
CA PRO A 139 6.93 8.68 7.58
C PRO A 139 7.16 8.84 9.09
N ARG A 140 8.16 8.11 9.62
CA ARG A 140 8.62 8.15 11.03
C ARG A 140 7.69 7.50 12.07
N VAL A 141 6.77 6.64 11.66
CA VAL A 141 6.02 5.79 12.60
C VAL A 141 6.98 4.84 13.33
N PRO A 142 6.91 4.72 14.67
CA PRO A 142 7.71 3.75 15.42
C PRO A 142 7.47 2.32 14.95
N ALA A 143 8.53 1.51 14.87
CA ALA A 143 8.47 0.16 14.32
C ALA A 143 7.46 -0.75 15.05
N ALA A 144 7.28 -0.60 16.37
CA ALA A 144 6.30 -1.36 17.14
C ALA A 144 4.86 -1.07 16.70
N VAL A 145 4.54 0.22 16.52
CA VAL A 145 3.23 0.71 16.09
C VAL A 145 2.97 0.28 14.66
N TRP A 146 3.96 0.43 13.78
CA TRP A 146 3.86 0.00 12.39
C TRP A 146 3.54 -1.51 12.27
N ARG A 147 4.20 -2.36 13.06
CA ARG A 147 3.94 -3.81 13.09
C ARG A 147 2.52 -4.12 13.60
N ALA A 148 2.08 -3.46 14.67
CA ALA A 148 0.74 -3.67 15.21
C ALA A 148 -0.34 -3.32 14.18
N TRP A 149 -0.22 -2.18 13.50
CA TRP A 149 -1.15 -1.77 12.45
C TRP A 149 -1.11 -2.67 11.21
N ARG A 150 0.06 -3.19 10.82
CA ARG A 150 0.16 -4.19 9.74
C ARG A 150 -0.53 -5.51 10.10
N GLN A 151 -0.31 -5.99 11.32
CA GLN A 151 -0.95 -7.22 11.79
C GLN A 151 -2.47 -7.05 11.80
N PHE A 152 -2.96 -5.92 12.33
CA PHE A 152 -4.37 -5.58 12.31
C PHE A 152 -4.95 -5.51 10.88
N GLU A 153 -4.31 -4.80 9.95
CA GLU A 153 -4.78 -4.69 8.55
C GLU A 153 -4.92 -6.07 7.89
N LYS A 154 -3.95 -6.96 8.13
CA LYS A 154 -3.94 -8.33 7.61
C LYS A 154 -5.11 -9.13 8.15
N GLU A 155 -5.26 -9.19 9.48
CA GLU A 155 -6.32 -9.95 10.15
C GLU A 155 -7.71 -9.39 9.79
N ALA A 156 -7.88 -8.07 9.84
CA ALA A 156 -9.10 -7.37 9.47
C ALA A 156 -9.53 -7.69 8.02
N SER A 157 -8.58 -7.63 7.07
CA SER A 157 -8.83 -7.94 5.66
C SER A 157 -9.16 -9.41 5.43
N GLU A 158 -8.50 -10.31 6.16
CA GLU A 158 -8.78 -11.74 6.12
C GLU A 158 -10.18 -12.06 6.66
N MET A 159 -10.59 -11.42 7.76
CA MET A 159 -11.94 -11.57 8.33
C MET A 159 -13.02 -11.01 7.41
N LEU A 160 -12.80 -9.87 6.76
CA LEU A 160 -13.73 -9.34 5.75
C LEU A 160 -13.85 -10.28 4.55
N ARG A 161 -12.74 -10.89 4.12
CA ARG A 161 -12.74 -11.88 3.02
C ARG A 161 -13.44 -13.18 3.43
N ALA A 162 -13.16 -13.72 4.62
CA ALA A 162 -13.79 -14.92 5.14
C ALA A 162 -15.30 -14.73 5.40
N GLY A 163 -15.69 -13.56 5.91
CA GLY A 163 -17.09 -13.17 6.10
C GLY A 163 -17.84 -12.87 4.80
N ALA A 164 -17.14 -12.66 3.68
CA ALA A 164 -17.76 -12.53 2.35
C ALA A 164 -18.17 -13.90 1.78
N VAL A 165 -17.42 -14.97 2.09
CA VAL A 165 -17.70 -16.34 1.62
C VAL A 165 -18.95 -16.94 2.28
N VAL A 166 -19.36 -16.46 3.46
CA VAL A 166 -20.52 -17.02 4.20
C VAL A 166 -21.85 -16.33 3.85
N VAL A 167 -21.84 -15.19 3.14
CA VAL A 167 -23.07 -14.39 2.86
C VAL A 167 -23.61 -14.56 1.43
N GLU A 168 -22.99 -15.40 0.60
CA GLU A 168 -23.46 -15.71 -0.77
C GLU A 168 -24.68 -16.67 -0.80
N ASN A 169 -25.63 -16.50 0.13
CA ASN A 169 -26.89 -17.24 0.16
C ASN A 169 -28.02 -16.41 0.80
N GLN A 170 -28.16 -15.15 0.41
CA GLN A 170 -29.41 -14.42 0.60
C GLN A 170 -29.94 -13.89 -0.74
N ALA A 171 -31.14 -14.34 -1.07
CA ALA A 171 -31.93 -13.98 -2.24
C ALA A 171 -32.22 -12.47 -2.30
N PRO A 172 -32.47 -11.90 -3.50
CA PRO A 172 -32.56 -10.46 -3.69
C PRO A 172 -33.85 -9.89 -3.11
N VAL A 173 -33.73 -8.96 -2.15
CA VAL A 173 -34.82 -8.09 -1.74
C VAL A 173 -34.92 -6.94 -2.73
N VAL A 174 -36.03 -6.91 -3.45
CA VAL A 174 -36.44 -5.82 -4.35
C VAL A 174 -36.59 -4.54 -3.54
N GLN A 175 -35.70 -3.57 -3.77
CA GLN A 175 -35.91 -2.17 -3.35
C GLN A 175 -36.27 -1.34 -4.57
N THR A 176 -37.48 -0.79 -4.55
CA THR A 176 -37.98 0.22 -5.49
C THR A 176 -37.27 1.55 -5.27
N PRO A 177 -36.92 2.31 -6.34
CA PRO A 177 -36.27 3.61 -6.20
C PRO A 177 -37.29 4.73 -5.91
N PRO A 178 -36.97 5.73 -5.06
CA PRO A 178 -37.74 6.96 -4.96
C PRO A 178 -37.43 7.93 -6.11
N PRO A 179 -38.33 8.90 -6.40
CA PRO A 179 -38.25 9.74 -7.58
C PRO A 179 -37.17 10.82 -7.51
N VAL A 180 -36.59 11.08 -8.69
CA VAL A 180 -35.57 12.07 -9.02
C VAL A 180 -36.12 13.49 -8.81
N LEU A 181 -35.46 14.28 -7.96
CA LEU A 181 -35.52 15.74 -8.02
C LEU A 181 -34.24 16.24 -8.68
N GLN A 182 -34.40 16.82 -9.87
CA GLN A 182 -33.35 17.53 -10.58
C GLN A 182 -33.01 18.80 -9.80
N ALA A 183 -31.80 18.86 -9.25
CA ALA A 183 -31.20 20.11 -8.82
C ALA A 183 -30.36 20.65 -9.98
N GLU A 184 -30.86 21.70 -10.62
CA GLU A 184 -30.04 22.58 -11.44
C GLU A 184 -28.97 23.22 -10.55
N SER A 185 -27.70 23.00 -10.86
CA SER A 185 -26.60 23.75 -10.26
C SER A 185 -25.87 24.53 -11.35
N VAL A 186 -26.30 25.78 -11.54
CA VAL A 186 -25.46 26.86 -12.03
C VAL A 186 -24.59 27.31 -10.88
N VAL A 187 -23.27 27.08 -10.95
CA VAL A 187 -22.31 27.85 -10.16
C VAL A 187 -21.03 28.07 -10.96
N MET A 188 -20.77 29.34 -11.24
CA MET A 188 -19.45 29.90 -11.53
C MET A 188 -18.42 29.42 -10.50
N ALA A 189 -17.28 28.89 -10.92
CA ALA A 189 -16.18 28.61 -10.00
C ALA A 189 -14.84 29.02 -10.60
N GLU A 190 -14.23 29.95 -9.88
CA GLU A 190 -12.87 30.46 -10.01
C GLU A 190 -11.85 29.34 -10.23
N ALA A 191 -10.81 29.64 -11.01
CA ALA A 191 -9.71 28.74 -11.32
C ALA A 191 -8.83 28.42 -10.10
N LYS A 192 -9.34 27.61 -9.18
CA LYS A 192 -8.53 26.86 -8.21
C LYS A 192 -7.78 25.78 -8.99
N ALA A 193 -6.45 25.73 -8.84
CA ALA A 193 -5.61 24.77 -9.55
C ALA A 193 -5.76 23.36 -8.95
N GLU A 194 -6.92 22.74 -9.14
CA GLU A 194 -7.22 21.37 -8.71
C GLU A 194 -6.19 20.40 -9.28
N SER A 195 -5.69 19.50 -8.43
CA SER A 195 -4.85 18.39 -8.86
C SER A 195 -5.70 17.42 -9.67
N LYS A 196 -5.64 17.57 -11.00
CA LYS A 196 -6.21 16.61 -11.93
C LYS A 196 -5.57 15.24 -11.68
N SER A 197 -6.39 14.25 -11.34
CA SER A 197 -5.95 12.86 -11.22
C SER A 197 -5.63 12.28 -12.61
N PHE A 198 -4.80 11.24 -12.67
CA PHE A 198 -4.49 10.57 -13.94
C PHE A 198 -5.76 10.13 -14.69
N GLY A 199 -6.80 9.66 -13.99
CA GLY A 199 -8.07 9.30 -14.61
C GLY A 199 -8.75 10.48 -15.32
N SER A 200 -8.76 11.67 -14.72
CA SER A 200 -9.30 12.87 -15.37
C SER A 200 -8.50 13.28 -16.60
N LEU A 201 -7.16 13.15 -16.54
CA LEU A 201 -6.28 13.43 -17.68
C LEU A 201 -6.42 12.39 -18.78
N PHE A 202 -6.75 11.14 -18.43
CA PHE A 202 -7.03 10.08 -19.39
C PHE A 202 -8.28 10.39 -20.23
N VAL A 203 -9.36 10.88 -19.59
CA VAL A 203 -10.55 11.33 -20.31
C VAL A 203 -10.25 12.56 -21.19
N GLU A 204 -9.43 13.49 -20.71
CA GLU A 204 -8.98 14.67 -21.47
C GLU A 204 -8.13 14.26 -22.69
N ALA A 205 -7.22 13.30 -22.52
CA ALA A 205 -6.43 12.73 -23.62
C ALA A 205 -7.32 11.97 -24.63
N ALA A 206 -8.31 11.21 -24.17
CA ALA A 206 -9.28 10.55 -25.03
C ALA A 206 -10.07 11.55 -25.87
N ARG A 207 -10.53 12.66 -25.28
CA ARG A 207 -11.19 13.78 -26.00
C ARG A 207 -10.31 14.42 -27.07
N LYS A 208 -9.00 14.41 -26.88
CA LYS A 208 -8.03 15.00 -27.82
C LYS A 208 -7.72 14.07 -28.99
N LEU A 209 -7.71 12.76 -28.76
CA LEU A 209 -7.23 11.77 -29.74
C LEU A 209 -8.34 11.02 -30.45
N LEU A 210 -9.53 10.92 -29.86
CA LEU A 210 -10.65 10.18 -30.41
C LEU A 210 -11.70 11.11 -31.03
N PRO A 211 -12.45 10.64 -32.04
CA PRO A 211 -13.64 11.35 -32.53
C PRO A 211 -14.64 11.61 -31.41
N ALA A 212 -15.35 12.75 -31.47
CA ALA A 212 -16.32 13.15 -30.45
C ALA A 212 -17.40 12.10 -30.22
N GLU A 213 -17.89 11.47 -31.29
CA GLU A 213 -18.91 10.40 -31.23
C GLU A 213 -18.42 9.19 -30.44
N THR A 214 -17.16 8.79 -30.62
CA THR A 214 -16.55 7.69 -29.88
C THR A 214 -16.47 8.02 -28.39
N VAL A 215 -16.06 9.24 -28.06
CA VAL A 215 -15.95 9.67 -26.66
C VAL A 215 -17.32 9.77 -25.99
N GLU A 216 -18.34 10.26 -26.70
CA GLU A 216 -19.71 10.31 -26.19
C GLU A 216 -20.25 8.91 -25.91
N ARG A 217 -20.01 7.95 -26.83
CA ARG A 217 -20.38 6.55 -26.63
C ARG A 217 -19.68 5.95 -25.40
N LEU A 218 -18.37 6.15 -25.26
CA LEU A 218 -17.61 5.69 -24.09
C LEU A 218 -18.12 6.31 -22.78
N ASN A 219 -18.49 7.59 -22.78
CA ASN A 219 -19.06 8.24 -21.59
C ASN A 219 -20.41 7.62 -21.22
N LYS A 220 -21.32 7.42 -22.19
CA LYS A 220 -22.63 6.80 -21.93
C LYS A 220 -22.51 5.38 -21.40
N GLU A 221 -21.62 4.58 -21.97
CA GLU A 221 -21.34 3.22 -21.50
C GLU A 221 -20.71 3.23 -20.09
N ALA A 222 -19.81 4.17 -19.80
CA ALA A 222 -19.23 4.32 -18.47
C ALA A 222 -20.24 4.79 -17.41
N GLU A 223 -21.16 5.68 -17.76
CA GLU A 223 -22.26 6.11 -16.90
C GLU A 223 -23.24 4.96 -16.63
N ALA A 224 -23.57 4.18 -17.66
CA ALA A 224 -24.39 2.98 -17.51
C ALA A 224 -23.71 1.93 -16.62
N ALA A 225 -22.41 1.71 -16.79
CA ALA A 225 -21.63 0.80 -15.93
C ALA A 225 -21.54 1.29 -14.48
N LEU A 226 -21.40 2.61 -14.28
CA LEU A 226 -21.44 3.22 -12.95
C LEU A 226 -22.81 3.08 -12.28
N ALA A 227 -23.90 3.21 -13.03
CA ALA A 227 -25.25 3.00 -12.53
C ALA A 227 -25.51 1.54 -12.15
N ALA A 228 -24.91 0.59 -12.88
CA ALA A 228 -25.00 -0.84 -12.58
C ALA A 228 -24.11 -1.28 -11.40
N ASP A 229 -22.92 -0.68 -11.27
CA ASP A 229 -21.94 -0.99 -10.23
C ASP A 229 -21.31 0.29 -9.66
N SER A 230 -21.82 0.74 -8.51
CA SER A 230 -21.33 1.92 -7.80
C SER A 230 -20.08 1.67 -6.96
N SER A 231 -19.50 0.46 -6.97
CA SER A 231 -18.29 0.14 -6.19
C SER A 231 -17.05 0.86 -6.71
N MET A 232 -17.06 1.31 -7.97
CA MET A 232 -15.96 2.02 -8.61
C MET A 232 -16.43 3.37 -9.14
N GLY A 233 -15.58 4.39 -9.03
CA GLY A 233 -15.86 5.72 -9.59
C GLY A 233 -15.84 5.73 -11.13
N PHE A 234 -16.52 6.73 -11.71
CA PHE A 234 -16.64 6.95 -13.16
C PHE A 234 -15.35 6.73 -13.95
N MET A 235 -14.22 7.28 -13.46
CA MET A 235 -12.93 7.19 -14.17
C MET A 235 -12.44 5.75 -14.38
N LYS A 236 -12.75 4.84 -13.45
CA LYS A 236 -12.39 3.42 -13.58
C LYS A 236 -13.29 2.71 -14.59
N HIS A 237 -14.59 2.99 -14.56
CA HIS A 237 -15.55 2.48 -15.54
C HIS A 237 -15.22 2.96 -16.94
N PHE A 238 -14.94 4.25 -17.11
CA PHE A 238 -14.52 4.82 -18.40
C PHE A 238 -13.28 4.13 -18.95
N ARG A 239 -12.26 3.90 -18.12
CA ARG A 239 -11.06 3.19 -18.55
C ARG A 239 -11.36 1.74 -18.95
N ARG A 240 -12.16 1.02 -18.16
CA ARG A 240 -12.53 -0.38 -18.44
C ARG A 240 -13.32 -0.52 -19.74
N VAL A 241 -14.27 0.39 -19.98
CA VAL A 241 -15.05 0.47 -21.22
C VAL A 241 -14.14 0.80 -22.41
N ALA A 242 -13.22 1.75 -22.24
CA ALA A 242 -12.23 2.06 -23.28
C ALA A 242 -11.35 0.83 -23.59
N GLU A 243 -10.92 0.07 -22.57
CA GLU A 243 -10.13 -1.16 -22.72
C GLU A 243 -10.87 -2.27 -23.49
N SER A 244 -12.20 -2.35 -23.38
CA SER A 244 -12.99 -3.31 -24.15
C SER A 244 -13.33 -2.85 -25.57
N THR A 245 -13.35 -1.54 -25.83
CA THR A 245 -13.90 -0.97 -27.06
C THR A 245 -12.83 -0.47 -28.03
N LEU A 246 -11.68 -0.03 -27.53
CA LEU A 246 -10.59 0.54 -28.33
C LEU A 246 -9.50 -0.50 -28.59
N SER A 247 -8.72 -0.29 -29.65
CA SER A 247 -7.51 -1.08 -29.89
C SER A 247 -6.44 -0.79 -28.83
N GLY A 248 -5.58 -1.79 -28.56
CA GLY A 248 -4.45 -1.64 -27.63
C GLY A 248 -3.52 -0.48 -27.99
N GLU A 249 -3.33 -0.22 -29.29
CA GLU A 249 -2.52 0.90 -29.77
C GLU A 249 -3.13 2.26 -29.41
N LEU A 250 -4.43 2.45 -29.65
CA LEU A 250 -5.12 3.69 -29.29
C LEU A 250 -5.15 3.90 -27.77
N LEU A 251 -5.33 2.84 -26.99
CA LEU A 251 -5.27 2.90 -25.52
C LEU A 251 -3.89 3.34 -25.04
N GLN A 252 -2.82 2.81 -25.63
CA GLN A 252 -1.46 3.22 -25.30
C GLN A 252 -1.22 4.68 -25.65
N GLN A 253 -1.67 5.15 -26.83
CA GLN A 253 -1.55 6.56 -27.23
C GLN A 253 -2.28 7.50 -26.25
N ILE A 254 -3.47 7.12 -25.78
CA ILE A 254 -4.23 7.89 -24.79
C ILE A 254 -3.49 7.91 -23.44
N ALA A 255 -2.95 6.77 -23.00
CA ALA A 255 -2.19 6.68 -21.75
C ALA A 255 -0.91 7.52 -21.79
N ASP A 256 -0.18 7.49 -22.90
CA ASP A 256 1.02 8.29 -23.12
C ASP A 256 0.72 9.79 -23.11
N GLU A 257 -0.36 10.21 -23.78
CA GLU A 257 -0.78 11.60 -23.80
C GLU A 257 -1.27 12.09 -22.42
N ALA A 258 -2.01 11.26 -21.68
CA ALA A 258 -2.38 11.55 -20.29
C ALA A 258 -1.14 11.71 -19.40
N GLY A 259 -0.12 10.87 -19.59
CA GLY A 259 1.18 10.98 -18.92
C GLY A 259 1.93 12.27 -19.27
N ARG A 260 1.89 12.70 -20.54
CA ARG A 260 2.45 14.00 -20.95
C ARG A 260 1.73 15.17 -20.29
N LEU A 261 0.39 15.13 -20.24
CA LEU A 261 -0.41 16.15 -19.58
C LEU A 261 -0.08 16.24 -18.08
N LEU A 262 0.06 15.10 -17.40
CA LEU A 262 0.42 15.06 -15.98
C LEU A 262 1.77 15.73 -15.73
N ASN A 263 2.79 15.35 -16.50
CA ASN A 263 4.13 15.94 -16.41
C ASN A 263 4.14 17.45 -16.72
N SER A 264 3.28 17.91 -17.63
CA SER A 264 3.12 19.34 -17.93
C SER A 264 2.53 20.10 -16.73
N THR A 265 1.51 19.54 -16.08
CA THR A 265 0.90 20.14 -14.89
C THR A 265 1.86 20.25 -13.72
N ASP A 266 2.72 19.25 -13.51
CA ASP A 266 3.72 19.26 -12.43
C ASP A 266 4.83 20.30 -12.67
N ARG A 267 5.27 20.47 -13.92
CA ARG A 267 6.25 21.52 -14.29
C ARG A 267 5.71 22.92 -14.03
N LEU A 268 4.43 23.16 -14.33
CA LEU A 268 3.78 24.45 -14.07
C LEU A 268 3.63 24.72 -12.58
N ARG A 269 3.34 23.70 -11.77
CA ARG A 269 3.31 23.81 -10.30
C ARG A 269 4.67 24.12 -9.71
N SER A 270 5.73 23.43 -10.14
CA SER A 270 7.10 23.68 -9.69
C SER A 270 7.55 25.11 -9.99
N ARG A 271 7.19 25.65 -11.16
CA ARG A 271 7.48 27.05 -11.52
C ARG A 271 6.69 28.07 -10.71
N ARG A 272 5.42 27.81 -10.38
CA ARG A 272 4.62 28.70 -9.51
C ARG A 272 5.13 28.72 -8.08
N GLY A 273 5.51 27.56 -7.51
CA GLY A 273 6.07 27.49 -6.16
C GLY A 273 7.36 28.28 -5.98
N ARG A 274 8.24 28.29 -7.00
CA ARG A 274 9.48 29.10 -6.96
C ARG A 274 9.25 30.61 -7.03
N LYS A 275 8.17 31.07 -7.65
CA LYS A 275 7.83 32.51 -7.74
C LYS A 275 7.17 33.07 -6.49
N GLN A 276 6.63 32.22 -5.62
CA GLN A 276 6.02 32.66 -4.35
C GLN A 276 7.02 32.62 -3.18
N ALA A 277 8.17 31.97 -3.36
CA ALA A 277 9.24 31.87 -2.35
C ALA A 277 10.39 32.89 -2.57
N ALA A 278 10.29 33.72 -3.60
CA ALA A 278 11.21 34.81 -3.92
C ALA A 278 10.47 36.14 -3.77
#